data_AF-A0A4Q1C9M9-F1
#
_entry.id   AF-A0A4Q1C9M9-F1
#
_cell.length_a   1.000
_cell.length_b   1.000
_cell.length_c   1.000
_cell.angle_alpha   90.00
_cell.angle_beta   90.00
_cell.angle_gamma   90.00
#
_symmetry.space_group_name_H-M   'P 1'
#
loop_
_entity.id
_entity.type
_entity.pdbx_description
1 polymer ?
#
loop_
_entity_poly.entity_id
_entity_poly.type
_entity_poly.pdbx_seq_one_letter_code
_entity_poly.pdbx_strand_id
1 'polypeptide(L)'
;MPEPIPPTPPPEPSWLAPSWGRLALAAVVAVIGFLLPQEVPLEWYPLNNPGTDINYLEISCASNVNGEVIIRYDVNRFGNRPFDNITIPISPTTQTFTYTFPLPDLPIVELRIQPPKDGELTIRQMRIINRRNEEIRRFTRDLFRAERDIAGIEPLPEGWKIISAPGASAPSTRIELFSHLVPVGMNHRNLLRCLLSTGYLAGMLFILLMAVLTATWRPRGWRDFFLHAGFMAGLAVLFAPVGNRGLIRNSYHFSRYVAPVLPPGLKLEMDLTTEHSALQAQIFWDLGAGLSEADSTRAQPEPHANQQTLRFVLPDRPIQGLRFDPLNGATKMVVRGVRLVDVGQRTRLVLPLDLFTSVREISRLEVKDDQLFIETTPDATDPILGLKPEALAQINAALGATATESRRQAPR
;
A
#
# COMPACT_ATOMS: atom_id res chain seq x y z
N MET A 1 -7.22 -83.79 -29.30
CA MET A 1 -6.04 -82.88 -29.32
C MET A 1 -6.13 -82.00 -28.09
N PRO A 2 -5.10 -81.94 -27.23
CA PRO A 2 -5.11 -81.04 -26.09
C PRO A 2 -5.15 -79.59 -26.56
N GLU A 3 -6.02 -78.79 -25.94
CA GLU A 3 -6.13 -77.35 -26.17
C GLU A 3 -4.78 -76.67 -25.88
N PRO A 4 -4.26 -75.83 -26.79
CA PRO A 4 -3.01 -75.13 -26.55
C PRO A 4 -3.16 -74.23 -25.33
N ILE A 5 -2.32 -74.46 -24.32
CA ILE A 5 -2.23 -73.61 -23.13
C ILE A 5 -1.96 -72.19 -23.61
N PRO A 6 -2.81 -71.20 -23.28
CA PRO A 6 -2.59 -69.83 -23.71
C PRO A 6 -1.24 -69.35 -23.17
N PRO A 7 -0.44 -68.64 -24.00
CA PRO A 7 0.86 -68.15 -23.56
C PRO A 7 0.68 -67.28 -22.33
N THR A 8 1.47 -67.56 -21.30
CA THR A 8 1.56 -66.69 -20.11
C THR A 8 1.89 -65.28 -20.57
N PRO A 9 1.12 -64.26 -20.16
CA PRO A 9 1.38 -62.88 -20.56
C PRO A 9 2.80 -62.50 -20.15
N PRO A 10 3.54 -61.73 -20.98
CA PRO A 10 4.89 -61.31 -20.66
C PRO A 10 4.90 -60.58 -19.30
N PRO A 11 5.94 -60.79 -18.47
CA PRO A 11 6.05 -60.13 -17.18
C PRO A 11 5.96 -58.62 -17.39
N GLU A 12 5.10 -57.98 -16.61
CA GLU A 12 4.86 -56.55 -16.76
C GLU A 12 6.17 -55.77 -16.62
N PRO A 13 6.31 -54.65 -17.34
CA PRO A 13 7.40 -53.73 -17.14
C PRO A 13 7.42 -53.28 -15.66
N SER A 14 8.32 -53.87 -14.88
CA SER A 14 8.41 -53.69 -13.43
C SER A 14 8.71 -52.25 -13.03
N TRP A 15 9.13 -51.41 -13.97
CA TRP A 15 9.50 -50.02 -13.77
C TRP A 15 8.34 -49.06 -13.49
N LEU A 16 7.08 -49.47 -13.72
CA LEU A 16 5.88 -48.66 -13.38
C LEU A 16 5.12 -49.11 -12.13
N ALA A 17 5.41 -50.30 -11.58
CA ALA A 17 4.71 -50.80 -10.40
C ALA A 17 4.88 -49.87 -9.16
N PRO A 18 3.81 -49.54 -8.42
CA PRO A 18 3.92 -48.75 -7.20
C PRO A 18 4.76 -49.50 -6.16
N SER A 19 5.74 -48.81 -5.56
CA SER A 19 6.55 -49.37 -4.47
C SER A 19 6.95 -48.30 -3.48
N TRP A 20 7.15 -48.69 -2.22
CA TRP A 20 7.61 -47.79 -1.16
C TRP A 20 8.96 -47.16 -1.48
N GLY A 21 9.87 -47.90 -2.12
CA GLY A 21 11.17 -47.37 -2.55
C GLY A 21 11.04 -46.26 -3.60
N ARG A 22 10.10 -46.37 -4.55
CA ARG A 22 9.84 -45.31 -5.54
C ARG A 22 9.18 -44.08 -4.94
N LEU A 23 8.26 -44.28 -4.00
CA LEU A 23 7.67 -43.17 -3.25
C LEU A 23 8.74 -42.41 -2.45
N ALA A 24 9.64 -43.13 -1.78
CA ALA A 24 10.76 -42.53 -1.06
C ALA A 24 11.70 -41.75 -2.00
N LEU A 25 12.05 -42.31 -3.16
CA LEU A 25 12.86 -41.62 -4.16
C LEU A 25 12.17 -40.35 -4.67
N ALA A 26 10.87 -40.43 -4.99
CA ALA A 26 10.08 -39.27 -5.42
C ALA A 26 10.06 -38.19 -4.33
N ALA A 27 9.91 -38.56 -3.06
CA ALA A 27 9.98 -37.64 -1.95
C ALA A 27 11.36 -36.96 -1.84
N VAL A 28 12.46 -37.71 -2.01
CA VAL A 28 13.82 -37.13 -2.02
C VAL A 28 13.99 -36.15 -3.18
N VAL A 29 13.58 -36.52 -4.40
CA VAL A 29 13.63 -35.62 -5.57
C VAL A 29 12.78 -34.38 -5.36
N ALA A 30 11.58 -34.54 -4.77
CA ALA A 30 10.72 -33.40 -4.43
C ALA A 30 11.38 -32.47 -3.41
N VAL A 31 12.02 -33.02 -2.37
CA VAL A 31 12.79 -32.22 -1.40
C VAL A 31 13.93 -31.46 -2.09
N ILE A 32 14.72 -32.13 -2.93
CA ILE A 32 15.81 -31.48 -3.69
C ILE A 32 15.25 -30.36 -4.56
N GLY A 33 14.19 -30.65 -5.33
CA GLY A 33 13.51 -29.66 -6.16
C GLY A 33 12.98 -28.48 -5.35
N PHE A 34 12.40 -28.73 -4.17
CA PHE A 34 11.91 -27.69 -3.27
C PHE A 34 13.03 -26.79 -2.73
N LEU A 35 14.23 -27.34 -2.58
CA LEU A 35 15.38 -26.59 -2.08
C LEU A 35 16.02 -25.70 -3.17
N LEU A 36 15.90 -26.04 -4.45
CA LEU A 36 16.42 -25.25 -5.56
C LEU A 36 15.86 -23.80 -5.55
N PRO A 37 16.69 -22.79 -5.87
CA PRO A 37 16.22 -21.42 -6.01
C PRO A 37 15.15 -21.36 -7.12
N GLN A 38 14.05 -20.67 -6.86
CA GLN A 38 13.05 -20.31 -7.85
C GLN A 38 12.41 -19.00 -7.41
N GLU A 39 12.30 -18.09 -8.36
CA GLU A 39 11.61 -16.84 -8.17
C GLU A 39 10.32 -16.90 -8.97
N VAL A 40 9.21 -16.68 -8.30
CA VAL A 40 7.92 -16.47 -8.95
C VAL A 40 7.46 -15.11 -8.44
N PRO A 41 7.28 -14.10 -9.32
CA PRO A 41 6.65 -12.87 -8.91
C PRO A 41 5.28 -13.24 -8.35
N LEU A 42 4.92 -12.65 -7.20
CA LEU A 42 3.56 -12.76 -6.69
C LEU A 42 2.68 -11.85 -7.54
N GLU A 43 2.49 -12.24 -8.80
CA GLU A 43 1.53 -11.60 -9.66
C GLU A 43 0.15 -11.75 -9.03
N TRP A 44 -0.62 -10.69 -9.20
CA TRP A 44 -1.94 -10.55 -8.64
C TRP A 44 -2.85 -11.66 -9.20
N TYR A 45 -3.08 -12.69 -8.40
CA TYR A 45 -4.21 -13.60 -8.62
C TYR A 45 -5.41 -13.03 -7.85
N PRO A 46 -6.46 -12.55 -8.54
CA PRO A 46 -7.72 -12.24 -7.90
C PRO A 46 -8.28 -13.55 -7.36
N LEU A 47 -8.26 -13.72 -6.05
CA LEU A 47 -9.23 -14.62 -5.44
C LEU A 47 -10.59 -13.96 -5.66
N ASN A 48 -11.56 -14.69 -6.22
CA ASN A 48 -12.91 -14.19 -6.58
C ASN A 48 -13.70 -13.57 -5.41
N ASN A 49 -13.17 -13.63 -4.18
CA ASN A 49 -13.55 -12.78 -3.06
C ASN A 49 -12.39 -11.83 -2.73
N PRO A 50 -12.31 -10.65 -3.37
CA PRO A 50 -11.36 -9.63 -2.95
C PRO A 50 -11.82 -9.13 -1.59
N GLY A 51 -11.08 -9.44 -0.52
CA GLY A 51 -11.32 -8.84 0.78
C GLY A 51 -11.31 -7.30 0.67
N THR A 52 -11.88 -6.62 1.66
CA THR A 52 -11.83 -5.14 1.79
C THR A 52 -10.42 -4.58 1.93
N ASP A 53 -9.44 -5.49 2.06
CA ASP A 53 -8.11 -5.27 2.58
C ASP A 53 -7.05 -5.13 1.47
N ILE A 54 -7.49 -5.02 0.21
CA ILE A 54 -6.59 -4.67 -0.90
C ILE A 54 -6.35 -3.17 -0.86
N ASN A 55 -5.07 -2.81 -0.78
CA ASN A 55 -4.62 -1.44 -0.91
C ASN A 55 -4.41 -1.12 -2.39
N TYR A 56 -4.78 0.09 -2.79
CA TYR A 56 -4.58 0.61 -4.12
C TYR A 56 -3.72 1.87 -4.03
N LEU A 57 -2.75 1.99 -4.92
CA LEU A 57 -2.05 3.24 -5.15
C LEU A 57 -2.86 4.06 -6.14
N GLU A 58 -3.31 5.23 -5.71
CA GLU A 58 -3.96 6.22 -6.54
C GLU A 58 -3.00 7.40 -6.78
N ILE A 59 -2.89 7.82 -8.04
CA ILE A 59 -2.14 9.00 -8.44
C ILE A 59 -2.95 9.81 -9.45
N SER A 60 -3.10 11.11 -9.21
CA SER A 60 -3.63 12.04 -10.21
C SER A 60 -2.48 12.86 -10.79
N CYS A 61 -2.16 12.63 -12.06
CA CYS A 61 -1.02 13.27 -12.69
C CYS A 61 -1.28 13.71 -14.14
N ALA A 62 -0.44 14.63 -14.60
CA ALA A 62 -0.39 15.18 -15.96
C ALA A 62 1.08 15.38 -16.37
N SER A 63 1.37 15.30 -17.66
CA SER A 63 2.71 15.54 -18.20
C SER A 63 2.64 16.58 -19.31
N ASN A 64 3.67 17.41 -19.47
CA ASN A 64 3.80 18.30 -20.63
C ASN A 64 4.48 17.65 -21.84
N VAL A 65 5.00 16.43 -21.68
CA VAL A 65 5.67 15.65 -22.74
C VAL A 65 5.05 14.26 -22.88
N ASN A 66 5.28 13.62 -24.03
CA ASN A 66 4.97 12.21 -24.22
C ASN A 66 5.98 11.33 -23.47
N GLY A 67 5.51 10.22 -22.92
CA GLY A 67 6.41 9.22 -22.35
C GLY A 67 5.70 8.27 -21.40
N GLU A 68 6.46 7.76 -20.44
CA GLU A 68 5.98 6.85 -19.41
C GLU A 68 6.26 7.45 -18.03
N VAL A 69 5.28 7.34 -17.14
CA VAL A 69 5.49 7.48 -15.69
C VAL A 69 5.69 6.08 -15.14
N ILE A 70 6.82 5.83 -14.49
CA ILE A 70 7.11 4.52 -13.89
C ILE A 70 7.13 4.67 -12.37
N ILE A 71 6.23 3.98 -11.68
CA ILE A 71 6.23 3.88 -10.22
C ILE A 71 6.89 2.57 -9.84
N ARG A 72 8.01 2.62 -9.13
CA ARG A 72 8.74 1.44 -8.67
C ARG A 72 8.50 1.23 -7.18
N TYR A 73 8.38 -0.02 -6.76
CA TYR A 73 8.28 -0.39 -5.35
C TYR A 73 9.31 -1.46 -4.98
N ASP A 74 9.77 -1.48 -3.73
CA ASP A 74 10.65 -2.54 -3.20
C ASP A 74 9.94 -3.25 -2.03
N VAL A 75 10.06 -4.58 -1.99
CA VAL A 75 9.52 -5.48 -0.96
C VAL A 75 10.58 -6.11 -0.05
N ASN A 76 11.74 -5.46 0.09
CA ASN A 76 12.80 -5.72 1.07
C ASN A 76 13.50 -7.08 0.93
N ARG A 77 13.75 -7.54 -0.30
CA ARG A 77 14.36 -8.86 -0.48
C ARG A 77 15.59 -8.87 -1.40
N PHE A 78 15.63 -8.03 -2.42
CA PHE A 78 16.71 -8.07 -3.43
C PHE A 78 17.01 -6.71 -4.08
N GLY A 79 16.55 -5.60 -3.50
CA GLY A 79 16.63 -4.28 -4.14
C GLY A 79 15.66 -4.14 -5.32
N ASN A 80 15.85 -3.07 -6.09
CA ASN A 80 15.02 -2.74 -7.25
C ASN A 80 15.02 -3.86 -8.31
N ARG A 81 13.88 -4.56 -8.45
CA ARG A 81 13.66 -5.57 -9.50
C ARG A 81 12.97 -4.98 -10.72
N PRO A 82 13.20 -5.53 -11.93
CA PRO A 82 12.58 -5.03 -13.15
C PRO A 82 11.06 -5.26 -13.23
N PHE A 83 10.50 -6.16 -12.42
CA PHE A 83 9.06 -6.48 -12.42
C PHE A 83 8.26 -5.71 -11.36
N ASP A 84 8.92 -5.01 -10.43
CA ASP A 84 8.24 -4.30 -9.33
C ASP A 84 7.89 -2.86 -9.75
N ASN A 85 7.30 -2.74 -10.95
CA ASN A 85 7.06 -1.47 -11.64
C ASN A 85 5.60 -1.38 -12.10
N ILE A 86 5.01 -0.20 -11.95
CA ILE A 86 3.75 0.21 -12.56
C ILE A 86 4.09 1.25 -13.63
N THR A 87 3.78 0.95 -14.89
CA THR A 87 4.06 1.84 -16.01
C THR A 87 2.77 2.47 -16.52
N ILE A 88 2.76 3.80 -16.64
CA ILE A 88 1.63 4.58 -17.12
C ILE A 88 2.06 5.33 -18.38
N PRO A 89 1.58 4.94 -19.57
CA PRO A 89 1.80 5.75 -20.76
C PRO A 89 1.05 7.08 -20.61
N ILE A 90 1.72 8.19 -20.86
CA ILE A 90 1.14 9.53 -20.72
C ILE A 90 1.44 10.38 -21.96
N SER A 91 0.45 11.13 -22.39
CA SER A 91 0.56 12.13 -23.45
C SER A 91 0.49 13.54 -22.85
N PRO A 92 1.04 14.56 -23.56
CA PRO A 92 0.97 15.95 -23.14
C PRO A 92 -0.47 16.38 -22.83
N THR A 93 -0.70 16.83 -21.61
CA THR A 93 -1.98 17.32 -21.13
C THR A 93 -1.78 18.29 -19.97
N THR A 94 -2.62 19.31 -19.89
CA THR A 94 -2.72 20.18 -18.72
C THR A 94 -3.72 19.63 -17.70
N GLN A 95 -4.64 18.76 -18.12
CA GLN A 95 -5.62 18.13 -17.25
C GLN A 95 -5.00 16.90 -16.57
N THR A 96 -5.14 16.82 -15.25
CA THR A 96 -4.72 15.64 -14.47
C THR A 96 -5.69 14.49 -14.63
N PHE A 97 -5.17 13.29 -14.88
CA PHE A 97 -5.92 12.05 -14.91
C PHE A 97 -5.61 11.23 -13.67
N THR A 98 -6.65 10.60 -13.09
CA THR A 98 -6.50 9.73 -11.91
C THR A 98 -6.32 8.29 -12.35
N TYR A 99 -5.22 7.68 -11.92
CA TYR A 99 -4.90 6.29 -12.14
C TYR A 99 -4.88 5.55 -10.80
N THR A 100 -5.46 4.35 -10.77
CA THR A 100 -5.58 3.54 -9.56
C THR A 100 -5.08 2.14 -9.84
N PHE A 101 -4.08 1.68 -9.08
CA PHE A 101 -3.42 0.39 -9.28
C PHE A 101 -3.49 -0.44 -8.00
N PRO A 102 -3.82 -1.75 -8.08
CA PRO A 102 -3.72 -2.60 -6.91
C PRO A 102 -2.26 -2.72 -6.47
N LEU A 103 -1.99 -2.52 -5.18
CA LEU A 103 -0.69 -2.80 -4.60
C LEU A 103 -0.54 -4.29 -4.29
N PRO A 104 0.69 -4.84 -4.35
CA PRO A 104 0.94 -6.22 -3.98
C PRO A 104 0.61 -6.48 -2.51
N ASP A 105 0.34 -7.74 -2.19
CA ASP A 105 0.10 -8.20 -0.80
C ASP A 105 1.40 -8.40 -0.01
N LEU A 106 2.32 -7.45 -0.17
CA LEU A 106 3.68 -7.53 0.30
C LEU A 106 4.03 -6.24 1.05
N PRO A 107 4.92 -6.31 2.07
CA PRO A 107 5.40 -5.14 2.76
C PRO A 107 6.24 -4.29 1.80
N ILE A 108 5.74 -3.11 1.42
CA ILE A 108 6.50 -2.18 0.58
C ILE A 108 7.35 -1.31 1.49
N VAL A 109 8.66 -1.38 1.27
CA VAL A 109 9.66 -0.64 2.07
C VAL A 109 10.22 0.58 1.36
N GLU A 110 10.06 0.65 0.04
CA GLU A 110 10.47 1.80 -0.75
C GLU A 110 9.50 2.04 -1.90
N LEU A 111 9.27 3.30 -2.23
CA LEU A 111 8.56 3.74 -3.42
C LEU A 111 9.39 4.78 -4.17
N ARG A 112 9.40 4.71 -5.50
CA ARG A 112 10.04 5.68 -6.38
C ARG A 112 9.11 6.04 -7.52
N ILE A 113 9.23 7.26 -8.00
CA ILE A 113 8.57 7.72 -9.23
C ILE A 113 9.64 8.13 -10.23
N GLN A 114 9.50 7.65 -11.45
CA GLN A 114 10.26 8.09 -12.61
C GLN A 114 9.33 8.90 -13.50
N PRO A 115 9.49 10.23 -13.56
CA PRO A 115 8.72 11.05 -14.49
C PRO A 115 9.18 10.81 -15.94
N PRO A 116 8.44 11.31 -16.93
CA PRO A 116 8.88 11.31 -18.31
C PRO A 116 10.21 12.06 -18.49
N LYS A 117 11.00 11.64 -19.48
CA LYS A 117 12.28 12.29 -19.82
C LYS A 117 12.04 13.68 -20.37
N ASP A 118 12.96 14.60 -20.07
CA ASP A 118 12.99 15.96 -20.64
C ASP A 118 11.67 16.75 -20.51
N GLY A 119 10.94 16.55 -19.41
CA GLY A 119 9.68 17.22 -19.16
C GLY A 119 9.31 17.35 -17.69
N GLU A 120 8.06 17.72 -17.47
CA GLU A 120 7.47 17.97 -16.17
C GLU A 120 6.32 17.00 -15.92
N LEU A 121 6.36 16.31 -14.78
CA LEU A 121 5.25 15.52 -14.27
C LEU A 121 4.55 16.31 -13.17
N THR A 122 3.35 16.81 -13.45
CA THR A 122 2.47 17.40 -12.46
C THR A 122 1.75 16.30 -11.69
N ILE A 123 1.77 16.36 -10.37
CA ILE A 123 1.07 15.46 -9.45
C ILE A 123 0.14 16.32 -8.60
N ARG A 124 -1.18 16.17 -8.79
CA ARG A 124 -2.20 16.83 -7.97
C ARG A 124 -2.40 16.10 -6.64
N GLN A 125 -2.35 14.76 -6.68
CA GLN A 125 -2.46 13.91 -5.50
C GLN A 125 -1.79 12.57 -5.75
N MET A 126 -1.28 11.98 -4.68
CA MET A 126 -0.85 10.59 -4.66
C MET A 126 -1.16 10.01 -3.28
N ARG A 127 -1.83 8.87 -3.22
CA ARG A 127 -2.27 8.27 -1.96
C ARG A 127 -2.46 6.76 -2.11
N ILE A 128 -2.51 6.10 -0.97
CA ILE A 128 -2.92 4.72 -0.84
C ILE A 128 -4.33 4.72 -0.26
N ILE A 129 -5.23 4.05 -0.95
CA ILE A 129 -6.62 3.88 -0.54
C ILE A 129 -6.91 2.39 -0.35
N ASN A 130 -7.91 2.05 0.46
CA ASN A 130 -8.47 0.70 0.44
C ASN A 130 -9.55 0.56 -0.64
N ARG A 131 -10.16 -0.63 -0.73
CA ARG A 131 -11.24 -0.90 -1.69
C ARG A 131 -12.50 -0.05 -1.49
N ARG A 132 -12.70 0.52 -0.29
CA ARG A 132 -13.80 1.44 0.04
C ARG A 132 -13.46 2.90 -0.26
N ASN A 133 -12.33 3.15 -0.92
CA ASN A 133 -11.80 4.49 -1.18
C ASN A 133 -11.45 5.26 0.11
N GLU A 134 -11.27 4.56 1.24
CA GLU A 134 -10.79 5.18 2.48
C GLU A 134 -9.29 5.39 2.36
N GLU A 135 -8.83 6.61 2.66
CA GLU A 135 -7.42 6.95 2.59
C GLU A 135 -6.65 6.29 3.73
N ILE A 136 -5.65 5.49 3.37
CA ILE A 136 -4.73 4.82 4.30
C ILE A 136 -3.48 5.67 4.51
N ARG A 137 -3.00 6.30 3.44
CA ARG A 137 -1.81 7.14 3.47
C ARG A 137 -1.84 8.10 2.31
N ARG A 138 -1.42 9.33 2.52
CA ARG A 138 -1.17 10.28 1.45
C ARG A 138 0.30 10.59 1.32
N PHE A 139 0.74 10.86 0.10
CA PHE A 139 2.08 11.34 -0.16
C PHE A 139 2.02 12.82 -0.52
N THR A 140 2.67 13.64 0.29
CA THR A 140 2.78 15.08 0.08
C THR A 140 4.11 15.41 -0.56
N ARG A 141 4.23 16.60 -1.18
CA ARG A 141 5.45 17.04 -1.88
C ARG A 141 6.71 16.87 -1.04
N ASP A 142 6.65 17.22 0.24
CA ASP A 142 7.77 17.13 1.18
C ASP A 142 8.22 15.69 1.50
N LEU A 143 7.56 14.65 0.99
CA LEU A 143 8.05 13.27 1.05
C LEU A 143 8.88 12.88 -0.16
N PHE A 144 8.86 13.68 -1.22
CA PHE A 144 9.59 13.40 -2.43
C PHE A 144 11.01 13.95 -2.31
N ARG A 145 11.99 13.12 -2.65
CA ARG A 145 13.41 13.45 -2.67
C ARG A 145 13.97 13.20 -4.05
N ALA A 146 14.49 14.25 -4.68
CA ALA A 146 15.22 14.12 -5.93
C ALA A 146 16.39 13.14 -5.74
N GLU A 147 16.52 12.16 -6.63
CA GLU A 147 17.57 11.14 -6.53
C GLU A 147 18.51 11.20 -7.74
N ARG A 148 17.97 11.07 -8.96
CA ARG A 148 18.77 11.05 -10.20
C ARG A 148 18.07 11.82 -11.31
N ASP A 149 18.82 12.63 -12.05
CA ASP A 149 18.37 13.38 -13.23
C ASP A 149 17.06 14.20 -12.99
N ILE A 150 16.85 14.71 -11.77
CA ILE A 150 15.74 15.60 -11.41
C ILE A 150 16.29 17.01 -11.21
N ALA A 151 15.77 17.97 -11.98
CA ALA A 151 16.13 19.38 -11.85
C ALA A 151 15.45 20.06 -10.65
N GLY A 152 14.22 19.65 -10.32
CA GLY A 152 13.48 20.26 -9.22
C GLY A 152 12.18 19.54 -8.87
N ILE A 153 11.70 19.80 -7.66
CA ILE A 153 10.36 19.42 -7.19
C ILE A 153 9.71 20.70 -6.68
N GLU A 154 8.75 21.22 -7.43
CA GLU A 154 8.20 22.55 -7.21
C GLU A 154 6.72 22.49 -6.80
N PRO A 155 6.29 23.27 -5.80
CA PRO A 155 4.89 23.34 -5.42
C PRO A 155 4.07 24.06 -6.52
N LEU A 156 2.82 23.66 -6.70
CA LEU A 156 1.84 24.27 -7.60
C LEU A 156 0.59 24.70 -6.82
N PRO A 157 -0.29 25.55 -7.37
CA PRO A 157 -1.55 25.90 -6.71
C PRO A 157 -2.41 24.67 -6.35
N GLU A 158 -2.33 23.62 -7.17
CA GLU A 158 -2.99 22.33 -6.95
C GLU A 158 -1.99 21.17 -7.06
N GLY A 159 -1.23 20.94 -5.99
CA GLY A 159 -0.25 19.86 -5.88
C GLY A 159 1.19 20.32 -6.10
N TRP A 160 1.95 19.57 -6.87
CA TRP A 160 3.36 19.86 -7.17
C TRP A 160 3.77 19.27 -8.51
N LYS A 161 4.92 19.68 -9.04
CA LYS A 161 5.53 19.08 -10.22
C LYS A 161 6.93 18.56 -9.94
N ILE A 162 7.28 17.50 -10.65
CA ILE A 162 8.63 16.93 -10.71
C ILE A 162 9.20 17.29 -12.07
N ILE A 163 10.34 17.96 -12.10
CA ILE A 163 10.99 18.46 -13.33
C ILE A 163 12.20 17.58 -13.61
N SER A 164 12.20 16.89 -14.75
CA SER A 164 13.36 16.14 -15.22
C SER A 164 14.46 17.08 -15.68
N ALA A 165 15.72 16.73 -15.41
CA ALA A 165 16.87 17.47 -15.92
C ALA A 165 16.94 17.36 -17.46
N PRO A 166 17.45 18.39 -18.17
CA PRO A 166 17.66 18.29 -19.62
C PRO A 166 18.63 17.16 -19.97
N GLY A 167 18.26 16.32 -20.93
CA GLY A 167 19.00 15.12 -21.32
C GLY A 167 18.88 13.95 -20.32
N ALA A 168 17.86 13.96 -19.45
CA ALA A 168 17.70 12.95 -18.41
C ALA A 168 17.56 11.54 -18.98
N SER A 169 18.44 10.64 -18.55
CA SER A 169 18.46 9.25 -19.01
C SER A 169 17.41 8.40 -18.30
N ALA A 170 17.30 8.57 -16.98
CA ALA A 170 16.43 7.84 -16.07
C ALA A 170 16.09 8.72 -14.85
N PRO A 171 15.30 9.79 -15.05
CA PRO A 171 14.90 10.68 -13.96
C PRO A 171 14.17 9.87 -12.88
N SER A 172 14.52 10.10 -11.61
CA SER A 172 13.89 9.38 -10.51
C SER A 172 13.86 10.19 -9.21
N THR A 173 12.75 10.02 -8.51
CA THR A 173 12.46 10.62 -7.22
C THR A 173 12.11 9.51 -6.24
N ARG A 174 12.75 9.51 -5.08
CA ARG A 174 12.42 8.59 -3.97
C ARG A 174 11.30 9.19 -3.13
N ILE A 175 10.38 8.36 -2.68
CA ILE A 175 9.33 8.73 -1.73
C ILE A 175 9.74 8.23 -0.34
N GLU A 176 9.81 9.13 0.63
CA GLU A 176 10.15 8.79 2.01
C GLU A 176 9.02 8.02 2.69
N LEU A 177 9.34 6.78 3.10
CA LEU A 177 8.45 5.91 3.84
C LEU A 177 8.87 5.81 5.31
N PHE A 178 8.31 6.67 6.16
CA PHE A 178 8.52 6.64 7.63
C PHE A 178 8.05 5.34 8.28
N SER A 179 7.01 4.73 7.72
CA SER A 179 6.56 3.38 8.00
C SER A 179 6.50 2.59 6.71
N HIS A 180 6.82 1.31 6.79
CA HIS A 180 6.60 0.38 5.69
C HIS A 180 5.09 0.18 5.45
N LEU A 181 4.70 0.00 4.20
CA LEU A 181 3.31 -0.21 3.83
C LEU A 181 3.00 -1.70 3.95
N VAL A 182 2.28 -2.07 5.01
CA VAL A 182 1.90 -3.46 5.25
C VAL A 182 0.42 -3.64 4.90
N PRO A 183 0.08 -4.56 3.99
CA PRO A 183 -1.31 -4.84 3.65
C PRO A 183 -2.05 -5.49 4.82
N VAL A 184 -3.35 -5.22 4.91
CA VAL A 184 -4.21 -5.82 5.92
C VAL A 184 -4.44 -7.30 5.58
N GLY A 185 -4.42 -8.18 6.57
CA GLY A 185 -4.73 -9.60 6.36
C GLY A 185 -3.62 -10.43 5.68
N MET A 186 -2.42 -9.87 5.55
CA MET A 186 -1.21 -10.48 4.95
C MET A 186 -1.01 -11.95 5.34
N ASN A 187 -1.31 -12.34 6.58
CA ASN A 187 -1.06 -13.71 7.07
C ASN A 187 -2.13 -14.71 6.61
N HIS A 188 -3.40 -14.36 6.72
CA HIS A 188 -4.49 -15.27 6.39
C HIS A 188 -4.62 -15.48 4.88
N ARG A 189 -4.53 -14.39 4.10
CA ARG A 189 -4.72 -14.44 2.65
C ARG A 189 -3.57 -15.15 1.94
N ASN A 190 -2.33 -14.90 2.35
CA ASN A 190 -1.17 -15.58 1.79
C ASN A 190 -1.21 -17.09 2.07
N LEU A 191 -1.64 -17.51 3.26
CA LEU A 191 -1.85 -18.92 3.58
C LEU A 191 -2.91 -19.55 2.67
N LEU A 192 -4.09 -18.91 2.53
CA LEU A 192 -5.16 -19.42 1.68
C LEU A 192 -4.71 -19.52 0.21
N ARG A 193 -4.01 -18.51 -0.30
CA ARG A 193 -3.45 -18.52 -1.67
C ARG A 193 -2.44 -19.65 -1.86
N CYS A 194 -1.56 -19.85 -0.90
CA CYS A 194 -0.60 -20.95 -0.90
C CYS A 194 -1.30 -22.31 -0.96
N LEU A 195 -2.33 -22.53 -0.13
CA LEU A 195 -3.10 -23.77 -0.10
C LEU A 195 -3.89 -23.99 -1.39
N LEU A 196 -4.62 -22.98 -1.88
CA LEU A 196 -5.42 -23.07 -3.10
C LEU A 196 -4.55 -23.33 -4.33
N SER A 197 -3.43 -22.60 -4.48
CA SER A 197 -2.50 -22.82 -5.60
C SER A 197 -1.89 -24.22 -5.53
N THR A 198 -1.53 -24.70 -4.34
CA THR A 198 -0.93 -26.04 -4.17
C THR A 198 -1.95 -27.13 -4.46
N GLY A 199 -3.19 -26.96 -4.00
CA GLY A 199 -4.29 -27.86 -4.34
C GLY A 199 -4.58 -27.89 -5.84
N TYR A 200 -4.61 -26.72 -6.50
CA TYR A 200 -4.83 -26.62 -7.94
C TYR A 200 -3.72 -27.32 -8.74
N LEU A 201 -2.46 -27.04 -8.41
CA LEU A 201 -1.33 -27.66 -9.09
C LEU A 201 -1.28 -29.18 -8.85
N ALA A 202 -1.60 -29.65 -7.64
CA ALA A 202 -1.74 -31.07 -7.35
C ALA A 202 -2.86 -31.70 -8.17
N GLY A 203 -4.02 -31.06 -8.28
CA GLY A 203 -5.13 -31.54 -9.10
C GLY A 203 -4.77 -31.65 -10.58
N MET A 204 -4.14 -30.62 -11.14
CA MET A 204 -3.69 -30.61 -12.54
C MET A 204 -2.66 -31.72 -12.81
N LEU A 205 -1.65 -31.85 -11.94
CA LEU A 205 -0.63 -32.89 -12.06
C LEU A 205 -1.25 -34.29 -11.93
N PHE A 206 -2.20 -34.48 -11.02
CA PHE A 206 -2.92 -35.74 -10.87
C PHE A 206 -3.70 -36.11 -12.14
N ILE A 207 -4.43 -35.17 -12.74
CA ILE A 207 -5.17 -35.41 -13.99
C ILE A 207 -4.21 -35.82 -15.12
N LEU A 208 -3.06 -35.14 -15.26
CA LEU A 208 -2.05 -35.48 -16.28
C LEU A 208 -1.47 -36.88 -16.05
N LEU A 209 -1.12 -37.21 -14.80
CA LEU A 209 -0.61 -38.54 -14.45
C LEU A 209 -1.66 -39.63 -14.72
N MET A 210 -2.93 -39.37 -14.40
CA MET A 210 -4.04 -40.28 -14.70
C MET A 210 -4.25 -40.48 -16.20
N ALA A 211 -4.14 -39.42 -17.01
CA ALA A 211 -4.22 -39.52 -18.47
C ALA A 211 -3.13 -40.44 -19.01
N VAL A 212 -1.87 -40.26 -18.58
CA VAL A 212 -0.74 -41.12 -18.98
C VAL A 212 -0.94 -42.56 -18.52
N LEU A 213 -1.36 -42.77 -17.27
CA LEU A 213 -1.64 -44.09 -16.71
C LEU A 213 -2.69 -44.83 -17.56
N THR A 214 -3.83 -44.19 -17.84
CA THR A 214 -4.91 -44.81 -18.61
C THR A 214 -4.56 -45.06 -20.08
N ALA A 215 -3.67 -44.25 -20.67
CA ALA A 215 -3.19 -44.46 -22.04
C ALA A 215 -2.20 -45.62 -22.16
N THR A 216 -1.42 -45.90 -21.11
CA THR A 216 -0.31 -46.86 -21.14
C THR A 216 -0.59 -48.16 -20.40
N TRP A 217 -1.62 -48.19 -19.55
CA TRP A 217 -1.89 -49.30 -18.66
C TRP A 217 -3.40 -49.60 -18.54
N ARG A 218 -3.75 -50.90 -18.50
CA ARG A 218 -5.13 -51.37 -18.33
C ARG A 218 -5.28 -52.07 -16.98
N PRO A 219 -6.22 -51.64 -16.11
CA PRO A 219 -6.39 -52.24 -14.80
C PRO A 219 -6.96 -53.66 -14.89
N ARG A 220 -6.45 -54.56 -14.05
CA ARG A 220 -6.99 -55.93 -13.93
C ARG A 220 -8.29 -56.00 -13.13
N GLY A 221 -8.58 -54.94 -12.37
CA GLY A 221 -9.81 -54.77 -11.61
C GLY A 221 -9.81 -53.44 -10.85
N TRP A 222 -10.93 -53.13 -10.21
CA TRP A 222 -11.12 -51.85 -9.52
C TRP A 222 -10.11 -51.60 -8.39
N ARG A 223 -9.76 -52.64 -7.61
CA ARG A 223 -8.75 -52.51 -6.53
C ARG A 223 -7.39 -52.08 -7.08
N ASP A 224 -6.98 -52.68 -8.18
CA ASP A 224 -5.72 -52.42 -8.85
C ASP A 224 -5.67 -50.99 -9.42
N PHE A 225 -6.78 -50.56 -10.04
CA PHE A 225 -6.97 -49.18 -10.48
C PHE A 225 -6.83 -48.17 -9.33
N PHE A 226 -7.55 -48.37 -8.22
CA PHE A 226 -7.52 -47.44 -7.09
C PHE A 226 -6.16 -47.37 -6.41
N LEU A 227 -5.40 -48.48 -6.38
CA LEU A 227 -4.02 -48.46 -5.87
C LEU A 227 -3.10 -47.58 -6.72
N HIS A 228 -3.15 -47.73 -8.06
CA HIS A 228 -2.34 -46.92 -8.96
C HIS A 228 -2.79 -45.45 -8.98
N ALA A 229 -4.10 -45.20 -9.00
CA ALA A 229 -4.64 -43.85 -8.91
C ALA A 229 -4.23 -43.16 -7.59
N GLY A 230 -4.31 -43.87 -6.46
CA GLY A 230 -3.85 -43.37 -5.17
C GLY A 230 -2.36 -43.04 -5.15
N PHE A 231 -1.53 -43.89 -5.77
CA PHE A 231 -0.09 -43.62 -5.93
C PHE A 231 0.17 -42.35 -6.76
N MET A 232 -0.53 -42.17 -7.89
CA MET A 232 -0.40 -40.97 -8.72
C MET A 232 -0.87 -39.71 -7.99
N ALA A 233 -1.96 -39.79 -7.22
CA ALA A 233 -2.41 -38.69 -6.36
C ALA A 233 -1.35 -38.32 -5.31
N GLY A 234 -0.72 -39.32 -4.70
CA GLY A 234 0.40 -39.12 -3.76
C GLY A 234 1.58 -38.40 -4.41
N LEU A 235 2.00 -38.81 -5.61
CA LEU A 235 3.04 -38.11 -6.37
C LEU A 235 2.64 -36.66 -6.66
N ALA A 236 1.40 -36.43 -7.10
CA ALA A 236 0.93 -35.08 -7.41
C ALA A 236 0.96 -34.15 -6.19
N VAL A 237 0.54 -34.64 -5.02
CA VAL A 237 0.58 -33.90 -3.75
C VAL A 237 2.02 -33.63 -3.30
N LEU A 238 2.96 -34.55 -3.52
CA LEU A 238 4.37 -34.35 -3.16
C LEU A 238 5.08 -33.33 -4.06
N PHE A 239 4.77 -33.32 -5.36
CA PHE A 239 5.42 -32.42 -6.32
C PHE A 239 4.77 -31.03 -6.41
N ALA A 240 3.49 -30.87 -6.01
CA ALA A 240 2.83 -29.57 -6.05
C ALA A 240 3.52 -28.49 -5.18
N PRO A 241 3.94 -28.76 -3.92
CA PRO A 241 4.73 -27.79 -3.15
C PRO A 241 6.04 -27.40 -3.81
N VAL A 242 6.64 -28.29 -4.62
CA VAL A 242 7.89 -28.03 -5.35
C VAL A 242 7.68 -27.00 -6.45
N GLY A 243 6.59 -27.13 -7.21
CA GLY A 243 6.22 -26.14 -8.24
C GLY A 243 5.76 -24.81 -7.64
N ASN A 244 5.18 -24.83 -6.44
CA ASN A 244 4.75 -23.64 -5.73
C ASN A 244 5.75 -23.08 -4.72
N ARG A 245 6.98 -23.63 -4.65
CA ARG A 245 7.94 -23.30 -3.58
C ARG A 245 8.21 -21.80 -3.42
N GLY A 246 8.24 -21.05 -4.52
CA GLY A 246 8.38 -19.59 -4.52
C GLY A 246 7.23 -18.91 -3.77
N LEU A 247 5.99 -19.26 -4.11
CA LEU A 247 4.78 -18.77 -3.43
C LEU A 247 4.79 -19.13 -1.95
N ILE A 248 5.16 -20.36 -1.58
CA ILE A 248 5.22 -20.81 -0.17
C ILE A 248 6.26 -19.99 0.61
N ARG A 249 7.50 -19.90 0.09
CA ARG A 249 8.59 -19.17 0.73
C ARG A 249 8.27 -17.69 0.90
N ASN A 250 7.68 -17.06 -0.13
CA ASN A 250 7.25 -15.68 -0.06
C ASN A 250 6.16 -15.49 1.00
N SER A 251 5.11 -16.32 0.96
CA SER A 251 4.01 -16.29 1.93
C SER A 251 4.52 -16.40 3.36
N TYR A 252 5.44 -17.33 3.62
CA TYR A 252 6.04 -17.50 4.94
C TYR A 252 6.89 -16.30 5.37
N HIS A 253 7.80 -15.85 4.50
CA HIS A 253 8.66 -14.68 4.78
C HIS A 253 7.82 -13.45 5.14
N PHE A 254 6.83 -13.13 4.30
CA PHE A 254 5.99 -11.97 4.52
C PHE A 254 5.03 -12.15 5.70
N SER A 255 4.57 -13.38 5.97
CA SER A 255 3.75 -13.62 7.17
C SER A 255 4.48 -13.36 8.49
N ARG A 256 5.81 -13.46 8.47
CA ARG A 256 6.70 -13.20 9.61
C ARG A 256 7.23 -11.77 9.64
N TYR A 257 6.88 -10.96 8.65
CA TYR A 257 7.31 -9.59 8.60
C TYR A 257 6.70 -8.81 9.77
N VAL A 258 7.56 -8.23 10.60
CA VAL A 258 7.17 -7.38 11.71
C VAL A 258 7.54 -5.95 11.33
N ALA A 259 6.53 -5.09 11.16
CA ALA A 259 6.76 -3.67 10.95
C ALA A 259 7.46 -3.07 12.18
N PRO A 260 8.36 -2.09 12.00
CA PRO A 260 8.94 -1.38 13.13
C PRO A 260 7.84 -0.73 13.97
N VAL A 261 7.93 -0.87 15.28
CA VAL A 261 7.02 -0.19 16.22
C VAL A 261 7.38 1.29 16.22
N LEU A 262 6.41 2.14 15.90
CA LEU A 262 6.57 3.58 15.94
C LEU A 262 6.07 4.13 17.27
N PRO A 263 6.66 5.23 17.77
CA PRO A 263 6.15 5.86 18.97
C PRO A 263 4.70 6.34 18.75
N PRO A 264 3.88 6.39 19.82
CA PRO A 264 2.56 6.99 19.72
C PRO A 264 2.70 8.48 19.35
N GLY A 265 1.70 8.98 18.63
CA GLY A 265 1.63 10.39 18.27
C GLY A 265 0.73 10.57 17.07
N LEU A 266 -0.21 11.50 17.21
CA LEU A 266 -1.03 11.97 16.11
C LEU A 266 -0.63 13.40 15.75
N LYS A 267 -0.73 13.71 14.48
CA LYS A 267 -0.58 15.06 13.95
C LYS A 267 -1.85 15.43 13.20
N LEU A 268 -2.33 16.65 13.40
CA LEU A 268 -3.30 17.25 12.49
C LEU A 268 -2.52 17.75 11.27
N GLU A 269 -2.83 17.20 10.12
CA GLU A 269 -2.27 17.57 8.83
C GLU A 269 -3.29 18.38 8.04
N MET A 270 -2.87 19.54 7.52
CA MET A 270 -3.72 20.42 6.71
C MET A 270 -3.02 20.81 5.42
N ASP A 271 -3.67 20.56 4.27
CA ASP A 271 -3.21 21.09 2.99
C ASP A 271 -3.82 22.45 2.75
N LEU A 272 -2.97 23.45 2.51
CA LEU A 272 -3.43 24.81 2.29
C LEU A 272 -2.59 25.59 1.28
N THR A 273 -3.21 26.61 0.71
CA THR A 273 -2.54 27.75 0.06
C THR A 273 -2.81 29.00 0.88
N THR A 274 -1.84 29.91 0.95
CA THR A 274 -1.97 31.19 1.67
C THR A 274 -1.33 32.32 0.86
N GLU A 275 -1.94 33.49 0.84
CA GLU A 275 -1.35 34.69 0.22
C GLU A 275 -0.15 35.22 1.02
N HIS A 276 -0.12 34.95 2.34
CA HIS A 276 0.95 35.39 3.23
C HIS A 276 1.67 34.19 3.85
N SER A 277 2.93 34.00 3.46
CA SER A 277 3.77 32.88 3.91
C SER A 277 4.71 33.22 5.06
N ALA A 278 4.83 34.50 5.43
CA ALA A 278 5.72 34.94 6.50
C ALA A 278 5.12 34.76 7.91
N LEU A 279 3.83 34.45 8.02
CA LEU A 279 3.10 34.37 9.29
C LEU A 279 3.00 32.91 9.77
N GLN A 280 2.90 32.72 11.08
CA GLN A 280 2.86 31.40 11.70
C GLN A 280 1.40 30.99 11.97
N ALA A 281 1.05 29.76 11.61
CA ALA A 281 -0.22 29.14 11.98
C ALA A 281 -0.06 28.40 13.31
N GLN A 282 -1.12 28.35 14.12
CA GLN A 282 -1.06 27.72 15.44
C GLN A 282 -2.33 26.94 15.76
N ILE A 283 -2.17 25.81 16.43
CA ILE A 283 -3.28 25.06 17.01
C ILE A 283 -3.12 25.09 18.52
N PHE A 284 -4.21 25.44 19.19
CA PHE A 284 -4.36 25.35 20.64
C PHE A 284 -5.30 24.20 20.97
N TRP A 285 -5.03 23.53 22.08
CA TRP A 285 -5.92 22.51 22.63
C TRP A 285 -6.18 22.78 24.10
N ASP A 286 -7.33 22.34 24.57
CA ASP A 286 -7.73 22.40 25.97
C ASP A 286 -7.78 20.99 26.55
N LEU A 287 -7.01 20.73 27.61
CA LEU A 287 -6.98 19.45 28.34
C LEU A 287 -7.87 19.46 29.60
N GLY A 288 -8.64 20.54 29.81
CA GLY A 288 -9.54 20.78 30.95
C GLY A 288 -9.20 22.00 31.80
N ALA A 289 -8.21 22.81 31.39
CA ALA A 289 -7.78 24.03 32.09
C ALA A 289 -8.01 25.30 31.27
N GLY A 290 -8.66 25.18 30.10
CA GLY A 290 -8.75 26.23 29.09
C GLY A 290 -7.60 26.15 28.09
N LEU A 291 -7.72 26.97 27.03
CA LEU A 291 -6.69 27.08 25.98
C LEU A 291 -5.50 27.88 26.51
N SER A 292 -4.28 27.36 26.31
CA SER A 292 -3.04 27.99 26.79
C SER A 292 -1.91 27.91 25.76
N GLU A 293 -0.95 28.83 25.84
CA GLU A 293 0.22 28.83 24.94
C GLU A 293 1.08 27.57 25.11
N ALA A 294 1.16 27.05 26.34
CA ALA A 294 1.86 25.80 26.65
C ALA A 294 1.18 24.58 26.00
N ASP A 295 -0.13 24.68 25.77
CA ASP A 295 -0.98 23.67 25.14
C ASP A 295 -1.26 24.02 23.67
N SER A 296 -0.16 24.24 22.92
CA SER A 296 -0.25 24.59 21.51
C SER A 296 0.89 24.02 20.68
N THR A 297 0.68 23.94 19.37
CA THR A 297 1.73 23.69 18.38
C THR A 297 1.63 24.68 17.24
N ARG A 298 2.78 25.18 16.83
CA ARG A 298 2.91 26.12 15.72
C ARG A 298 3.47 25.42 14.49
N ALA A 299 3.00 25.83 13.32
CA ALA A 299 3.57 25.44 12.04
C ALA A 299 3.79 26.69 11.18
N GLN A 300 4.98 26.81 10.60
CA GLN A 300 5.32 27.92 9.72
C GLN A 300 5.16 27.49 8.26
N PRO A 301 4.33 28.18 7.47
CA PRO A 301 4.27 28.00 6.03
C PRO A 301 5.61 28.28 5.34
N GLU A 302 5.89 27.56 4.26
CA GLU A 302 7.01 27.88 3.37
C GLU A 302 6.75 29.19 2.61
N PRO A 303 7.81 29.94 2.22
CA PRO A 303 7.72 31.26 1.62
C PRO A 303 7.21 31.26 0.17
N HIS A 304 6.06 30.63 -0.10
CA HIS A 304 5.38 30.59 -1.39
C HIS A 304 3.84 30.51 -1.23
N ALA A 305 3.10 30.97 -2.25
CA ALA A 305 1.64 30.94 -2.25
C ALA A 305 1.01 29.60 -2.69
N ASN A 306 1.82 28.71 -3.27
CA ASN A 306 1.39 27.41 -3.77
C ASN A 306 1.03 26.43 -2.63
N GLN A 307 0.40 25.31 -3.00
CA GLN A 307 -0.09 24.32 -2.03
C GLN A 307 1.07 23.77 -1.18
N GLN A 308 0.82 23.69 0.12
CA GLN A 308 1.72 23.16 1.12
C GLN A 308 0.95 22.41 2.19
N THR A 309 1.68 21.63 2.99
CA THR A 309 1.10 20.80 4.05
C THR A 309 1.66 21.23 5.40
N LEU A 310 0.80 21.75 6.27
CA LEU A 310 1.15 22.04 7.66
C LEU A 310 0.82 20.84 8.55
N ARG A 311 1.68 20.59 9.55
CA ARG A 311 1.52 19.49 10.51
C ARG A 311 1.64 19.99 11.92
N PHE A 312 0.63 19.73 12.73
CA PHE A 312 0.53 20.14 14.12
C PHE A 312 0.51 18.88 14.99
N VAL A 313 1.49 18.72 15.87
CA VAL A 313 1.51 17.62 16.83
C VAL A 313 0.36 17.79 17.81
N LEU A 314 -0.40 16.73 18.04
CA LEU A 314 -1.49 16.70 19.02
C LEU A 314 -1.04 16.00 20.30
N PRO A 315 -1.63 16.34 21.46
CA PRO A 315 -1.38 15.64 22.71
C PRO A 315 -1.85 14.18 22.63
N ASP A 316 -1.32 13.33 23.51
CA ASP A 316 -1.68 11.92 23.63
C ASP A 316 -2.87 11.66 24.57
N ARG A 317 -3.61 12.72 24.91
CA ARG A 317 -4.74 12.71 25.86
C ARG A 317 -5.99 13.27 25.22
N PRO A 318 -7.20 12.92 25.74
CA PRO A 318 -8.44 13.52 25.26
C PRO A 318 -8.43 15.05 25.36
N ILE A 319 -8.91 15.69 24.30
CA ILE A 319 -8.98 17.13 24.13
C ILE A 319 -10.43 17.59 24.36
N GLN A 320 -10.64 18.62 25.16
CA GLN A 320 -11.96 19.22 25.46
C GLN A 320 -12.32 20.37 24.53
N GLY A 321 -11.32 21.01 23.91
CA GLY A 321 -11.50 22.08 22.93
C GLY A 321 -10.30 22.18 22.02
N LEU A 322 -10.52 22.51 20.75
CA LEU A 322 -9.45 22.73 19.79
C LEU A 322 -9.73 24.04 19.03
N ARG A 323 -8.69 24.85 18.90
CA ARG A 323 -8.72 26.16 18.26
C ARG A 323 -7.61 26.21 17.22
N PHE A 324 -7.93 26.76 16.06
CA PHE A 324 -6.97 27.00 14.99
C PHE A 324 -6.86 28.49 14.71
N ASP A 325 -5.64 28.97 14.72
CA ASP A 325 -5.29 30.35 14.43
C ASP A 325 -4.58 30.35 13.08
N PRO A 326 -5.24 30.82 12.00
CA PRO A 326 -4.74 30.68 10.64
C PRO A 326 -3.38 31.33 10.46
N LEU A 327 -3.28 32.64 10.75
CA LEU A 327 -2.08 33.49 10.69
C LEU A 327 -2.35 34.77 11.50
N ASN A 328 -1.33 35.35 12.13
CA ASN A 328 -1.45 36.63 12.85
C ASN A 328 -1.52 37.84 11.89
N GLY A 329 -2.59 37.96 11.12
CA GLY A 329 -2.77 39.04 10.15
C GLY A 329 -3.94 38.86 9.18
N ALA A 330 -4.18 39.87 8.36
CA ALA A 330 -5.02 39.78 7.17
C ALA A 330 -4.48 38.69 6.23
N THR A 331 -5.33 37.74 5.84
CA THR A 331 -4.94 36.66 4.92
C THR A 331 -6.15 36.04 4.24
N LYS A 332 -5.87 35.47 3.07
CA LYS A 332 -6.75 34.50 2.41
C LYS A 332 -6.05 33.16 2.38
N MET A 333 -6.74 32.16 2.91
CA MET A 333 -6.29 30.80 2.99
C MET A 333 -7.33 29.88 2.36
N VAL A 334 -6.86 28.91 1.58
CA VAL A 334 -7.71 27.85 1.03
C VAL A 334 -7.21 26.53 1.56
N VAL A 335 -8.05 25.80 2.30
CA VAL A 335 -7.75 24.47 2.84
C VAL A 335 -8.42 23.41 1.96
N ARG A 336 -7.65 22.42 1.51
CA ARG A 336 -8.13 21.34 0.61
C ARG A 336 -8.32 20.00 1.29
N GLY A 337 -7.76 19.84 2.49
CA GLY A 337 -7.87 18.58 3.22
C GLY A 337 -7.36 18.74 4.64
N VAL A 338 -8.05 18.09 5.57
CA VAL A 338 -7.69 18.01 6.98
C VAL A 338 -7.68 16.54 7.39
N ARG A 339 -6.60 16.09 8.02
CA ARG A 339 -6.39 14.68 8.37
C ARG A 339 -5.75 14.55 9.74
N LEU A 340 -6.03 13.43 10.40
CA LEU A 340 -5.16 12.92 11.45
C LEU A 340 -4.22 11.89 10.86
N VAL A 341 -2.92 12.12 11.03
CA VAL A 341 -1.87 11.18 10.61
C VAL A 341 -1.07 10.74 11.82
N ASP A 342 -0.63 9.47 11.82
CA ASP A 342 0.29 9.00 12.86
C ASP A 342 1.76 9.32 12.55
N VAL A 343 2.67 8.95 13.45
CA VAL A 343 4.12 9.14 13.28
C VAL A 343 4.66 8.46 12.00
N GLY A 344 4.01 7.39 11.54
CA GLY A 344 4.36 6.68 10.31
C GLY A 344 3.77 7.30 9.05
N GLN A 345 3.08 8.44 9.20
CA GLN A 345 2.28 9.12 8.18
C GLN A 345 1.12 8.29 7.64
N ARG A 346 0.60 7.34 8.43
CA ARG A 346 -0.66 6.68 8.08
C ARG A 346 -1.81 7.59 8.41
N THR A 347 -2.72 7.79 7.47
CA THR A 347 -4.00 8.46 7.70
C THR A 347 -4.85 7.61 8.64
N ARG A 348 -5.20 8.18 9.80
CA ARG A 348 -6.08 7.57 10.80
C ARG A 348 -7.52 8.06 10.65
N LEU A 349 -7.69 9.30 10.20
CA LEU A 349 -8.98 9.93 9.99
C LEU A 349 -8.83 11.03 8.94
N VAL A 350 -9.79 11.11 8.02
CA VAL A 350 -10.00 12.30 7.18
C VAL A 350 -11.15 13.08 7.78
N LEU A 351 -10.92 14.35 8.09
CA LEU A 351 -11.91 15.23 8.71
C LEU A 351 -12.65 16.02 7.62
N PRO A 352 -13.96 16.28 7.79
CA PRO A 352 -14.73 17.04 6.81
C PRO A 352 -14.31 18.51 6.82
N LEU A 353 -14.32 19.19 5.67
CA LEU A 353 -13.83 20.57 5.57
C LEU A 353 -14.70 21.60 6.30
N ASP A 354 -15.96 21.28 6.56
CA ASP A 354 -16.87 22.13 7.32
C ASP A 354 -16.68 21.99 8.84
N LEU A 355 -15.58 21.39 9.31
CA LEU A 355 -15.31 21.16 10.74
C LEU A 355 -15.07 22.44 11.56
N PHE A 356 -14.83 23.58 10.91
CA PHE A 356 -14.48 24.83 11.56
C PHE A 356 -15.70 25.74 11.75
N THR A 357 -15.64 26.58 12.78
CA THR A 357 -16.56 27.69 13.02
C THR A 357 -15.78 28.99 13.19
N SER A 358 -16.30 30.08 12.64
CA SER A 358 -15.76 31.42 12.89
C SER A 358 -15.95 31.78 14.37
N VAL A 359 -14.87 32.23 15.01
CA VAL A 359 -14.90 32.71 16.41
C VAL A 359 -14.55 34.21 16.46
N ARG A 360 -13.45 34.62 15.81
CA ARG A 360 -12.97 36.00 15.87
C ARG A 360 -12.24 36.40 14.58
N GLU A 361 -12.48 37.62 14.09
CA GLU A 361 -11.72 38.25 12.99
C GLU A 361 -11.67 37.42 11.68
N ILE A 362 -12.72 36.62 11.43
CA ILE A 362 -12.94 35.89 10.17
C ILE A 362 -14.06 36.58 9.40
N SER A 363 -13.74 37.10 8.22
CA SER A 363 -14.70 37.75 7.33
C SER A 363 -15.43 36.77 6.43
N ARG A 364 -14.78 35.64 6.08
CA ARG A 364 -15.37 34.57 5.27
C ARG A 364 -14.92 33.20 5.76
N LEU A 365 -15.88 32.30 5.90
CA LEU A 365 -15.66 30.88 6.15
C LEU A 365 -16.67 30.08 5.32
N GLU A 366 -16.23 29.50 4.20
CA GLU A 366 -17.14 28.87 3.24
C GLU A 366 -16.52 27.59 2.67
N VAL A 367 -17.29 26.51 2.62
CA VAL A 367 -16.90 25.29 1.90
C VAL A 367 -17.55 25.30 0.51
N LYS A 368 -16.73 25.26 -0.54
CA LYS A 368 -17.18 25.21 -1.93
C LYS A 368 -16.19 24.38 -2.77
N ASP A 369 -16.70 23.55 -3.67
CA ASP A 369 -15.90 22.75 -4.61
C ASP A 369 -14.79 21.91 -3.92
N ASP A 370 -15.12 21.27 -2.79
CA ASP A 370 -14.18 20.52 -1.93
C ASP A 370 -13.00 21.34 -1.39
N GLN A 371 -13.23 22.64 -1.19
CA GLN A 371 -12.27 23.58 -0.62
C GLN A 371 -12.92 24.41 0.48
N LEU A 372 -12.19 24.65 1.56
CA LEU A 372 -12.56 25.60 2.59
C LEU A 372 -11.84 26.92 2.35
N PHE A 373 -12.60 27.95 2.07
CA PHE A 373 -12.14 29.33 1.93
C PHE A 373 -12.21 30.01 3.30
N ILE A 374 -11.06 30.50 3.76
CA ILE A 374 -10.90 31.27 4.99
C ILE A 374 -10.36 32.64 4.60
N GLU A 375 -11.12 33.70 4.88
CA GLU A 375 -10.63 35.07 4.75
C GLU A 375 -10.74 35.74 6.12
N THR A 376 -9.64 36.32 6.58
CA THR A 376 -9.63 37.10 7.82
C THR A 376 -10.07 38.54 7.53
N THR A 377 -10.37 39.33 8.56
CA THR A 377 -10.68 40.75 8.39
C THR A 377 -9.42 41.55 7.98
N PRO A 378 -9.53 42.67 7.24
CA PRO A 378 -8.37 43.46 6.81
C PRO A 378 -7.48 43.96 7.96
N ASP A 379 -8.05 44.20 9.14
CA ASP A 379 -7.35 44.64 10.34
C ASP A 379 -7.14 43.49 11.34
N ALA A 380 -7.19 42.23 10.88
CA ALA A 380 -7.03 41.07 11.75
C ALA A 380 -5.66 41.07 12.43
N THR A 381 -5.67 40.86 13.74
CA THR A 381 -4.48 40.71 14.59
C THR A 381 -4.49 39.38 15.34
N ASP A 382 -5.69 38.83 15.58
CA ASP A 382 -5.94 37.59 16.33
C ASP A 382 -7.14 36.84 15.70
N PRO A 383 -7.01 36.32 14.47
CA PRO A 383 -8.06 35.54 13.83
C PRO A 383 -8.15 34.14 14.43
N ILE A 384 -9.35 33.75 14.82
CA ILE A 384 -9.61 32.50 15.55
C ILE A 384 -10.72 31.71 14.85
N LEU A 385 -10.41 30.43 14.60
CA LEU A 385 -11.37 29.40 14.23
C LEU A 385 -11.50 28.39 15.37
N GLY A 386 -12.74 28.04 15.72
CA GLY A 386 -13.05 26.94 16.62
C GLY A 386 -13.31 25.66 15.83
N LEU A 387 -13.06 24.50 16.44
CA LEU A 387 -13.51 23.22 15.88
C LEU A 387 -14.88 22.84 16.44
N LYS A 388 -15.75 22.29 15.58
CA LYS A 388 -17.05 21.77 15.96
C LYS A 388 -16.93 20.58 16.93
N PRO A 389 -17.88 20.41 17.86
CA PRO A 389 -17.88 19.27 18.80
C PRO A 389 -17.87 17.90 18.13
N GLU A 390 -18.52 17.73 16.96
CA GLU A 390 -18.52 16.43 16.27
C GLU A 390 -17.12 16.05 15.78
N ALA A 391 -16.38 17.03 15.23
CA ALA A 391 -15.01 16.81 14.78
C ALA A 391 -14.09 16.47 15.96
N LEU A 392 -14.26 17.18 17.09
CA LEU A 392 -13.50 16.90 18.31
C LEU A 392 -13.76 15.48 18.85
N ALA A 393 -15.01 15.02 18.82
CA ALA A 393 -15.35 13.66 19.22
C ALA A 393 -14.64 12.61 18.34
N GLN A 394 -14.56 12.84 17.02
CA GLN A 394 -13.83 11.96 16.10
C GLN A 394 -12.32 11.97 16.38
N ILE A 395 -11.73 13.13 16.65
CA ILE A 395 -10.32 13.26 17.02
C ILE A 395 -10.01 12.48 18.30
N ASN A 396 -10.84 12.63 19.34
CA ASN A 396 -10.69 11.90 20.59
C ASN A 396 -10.85 10.39 20.43
N ALA A 397 -11.75 9.93 19.56
CA ALA A 397 -11.87 8.52 19.24
C ALA A 397 -10.57 7.96 18.61
N ALA A 398 -9.96 8.72 17.69
CA ALA A 398 -8.69 8.35 17.06
C ALA A 398 -7.51 8.34 18.06
N LEU A 399 -7.46 9.32 18.97
CA LEU A 399 -6.48 9.37 20.06
C LEU A 399 -6.60 8.14 20.99
N GLY A 400 -7.82 7.79 21.39
CA GLY A 400 -8.08 6.63 22.25
C GLY A 400 -7.73 5.29 21.60
N ALA A 401 -8.00 5.14 20.29
CA ALA A 401 -7.60 3.96 19.52
C ALA A 401 -6.06 3.79 19.50
N THR A 402 -5.34 4.88 19.30
CA THR A 402 -3.87 4.89 19.24
C THR A 402 -3.25 4.45 20.58
N ALA A 403 -3.75 4.98 21.71
CA ALA A 403 -3.29 4.57 23.04
C ALA A 403 -3.50 3.06 23.32
N THR A 404 -4.59 2.49 22.77
CA THR A 404 -4.90 1.06 22.92
C THR A 404 -3.96 0.19 22.08
N GLU A 405 -3.63 0.61 20.86
CA GLU A 405 -2.65 -0.08 20.00
C GLU A 405 -1.27 -0.12 20.64
N SER A 406 -0.77 1.02 21.16
CA SER A 406 0.54 1.09 21.82
C SER A 406 0.63 0.17 23.04
N ARG A 407 -0.43 0.04 23.85
CA ARG A 407 -0.46 -0.89 24.99
C ARG A 407 -0.41 -2.36 24.58
N ARG A 408 -0.95 -2.72 23.41
CA ARG A 408 -0.91 -4.10 22.90
C ARG A 408 0.44 -4.48 22.30
N GLN A 409 1.19 -3.50 21.82
CA GLN A 409 2.50 -3.70 21.17
C GLN A 409 3.69 -3.60 22.13
N ALA A 410 3.48 -3.17 23.38
CA ALA A 410 4.52 -3.21 24.40
C ALA A 410 4.94 -4.67 24.68
N PRO A 411 6.25 -4.99 24.66
CA PRO A 411 6.72 -6.34 24.99
C PRO A 411 6.27 -6.70 26.41
N ARG A 412 5.66 -7.88 26.57
CA ARG A 412 5.25 -8.43 27.86
C ARG A 412 6.44 -8.95 28.64
#